data_AF-A0A7W9L405-F1
#
_entry.id   AF-A0A7W9L405-F1
#
_cell.length_a   1.000
_cell.length_b   1.000
_cell.length_c   1.000
_cell.angle_alpha   90.00
_cell.angle_beta   90.00
_cell.angle_gamma   90.00
#
_symmetry.space_group_name_H-M   'P 1'
#
loop_
_entity.id
_entity.type
_entity.pdbx_description
1 polymer ?
#
loop_
_entity_poly.entity_id
_entity_poly.type
_entity_poly.pdbx_seq_one_letter_code
_entity_poly.pdbx_strand_id
1 'polypeptide(L)' 'MSFSQAWDAGFRALLIYVGVVFVWLGLVEQRFDDPETSVAAMNAAAALAAIAFFIRAFLRARAERAKAEAEVRALMEGEI' A
#
# COMPACT_ATOMS: atom_id res chain seq x y z
N MET A 1 -10.81 3.20 -13.12
CA MET A 1 -10.11 4.11 -12.20
C MET A 1 -9.87 5.41 -12.93
N SER A 2 -10.10 6.56 -12.29
CA SER A 2 -9.76 7.85 -12.90
C SER A 2 -8.24 8.05 -12.90
N PHE A 3 -7.73 8.89 -13.82
CA PHE A 3 -6.30 9.22 -13.90
C PHE A 3 -5.72 9.67 -12.55
N SER A 4 -6.48 10.46 -11.79
CA SER A 4 -6.11 10.91 -10.44
C SER A 4 -5.91 9.75 -9.44
N GLN A 5 -6.72 8.69 -9.52
CA GLN A 5 -6.57 7.51 -8.65
C GLN A 5 -5.33 6.69 -8.99
N ALA A 6 -5.02 6.53 -10.27
CA ALA A 6 -3.80 5.85 -10.70
C ALA A 6 -2.55 6.64 -10.28
N TRP A 7 -2.60 7.97 -10.39
CA TRP A 7 -1.54 8.87 -9.95
C TRP A 7 -1.31 8.83 -8.44
N ASP A 8 -2.37 8.92 -7.61
CA ASP A 8 -2.24 8.83 -6.15
C ASP A 8 -1.70 7.45 -5.71
N ALA A 9 -2.15 6.37 -6.35
CA ALA A 9 -1.62 5.03 -6.08
C ALA A 9 -0.13 4.91 -6.44
N GLY A 10 0.27 5.45 -7.60
CA GLY A 10 1.67 5.48 -8.03
C GLY A 10 2.55 6.31 -7.09
N PHE A 11 2.08 7.49 -6.70
CA PHE A 11 2.80 8.36 -5.76
C PHE A 11 2.98 7.71 -4.39
N ARG A 12 1.93 7.05 -3.86
CA ARG A 12 2.04 6.30 -2.60
C ARG A 12 3.01 5.12 -2.69
N ALA A 13 2.99 4.38 -3.80
CA ALA A 13 3.95 3.28 -4.02
C ALA A 13 5.39 3.81 -4.01
N LEU A 14 5.62 4.96 -4.65
CA LEU A 14 6.93 5.63 -4.63
C LEU A 14 7.35 6.03 -3.20
N LEU A 15 6.44 6.62 -2.42
CA LEU A 15 6.74 7.00 -1.02
C LEU A 15 7.08 5.78 -0.15
N ILE A 16 6.39 4.66 -0.35
CA ILE A 16 6.69 3.41 0.35
C ILE A 16 8.08 2.92 -0.02
N TYR A 17 8.41 2.91 -1.31
CA TYR A 17 9.74 2.54 -1.78
C TYR A 17 10.83 3.40 -1.12
N VAL A 18 10.68 4.73 -1.17
CA VAL A 18 11.61 5.68 -0.54
C VAL A 18 11.74 5.42 0.96
N GLY A 19 10.63 5.21 1.67
CA GLY A 19 10.63 4.89 3.09
C GLY A 19 11.38 3.59 3.40
N VAL A 20 11.16 2.55 2.60
CA VAL A 20 11.88 1.27 2.74
C VAL A 20 13.37 1.46 2.53
N VAL A 21 13.79 2.20 1.50
CA VAL A 21 15.22 2.50 1.25
C VAL A 21 15.86 3.19 2.45
N PHE A 22 15.24 4.22 3.02
CA PHE A 22 15.79 4.92 4.18
C PHE A 22 15.91 4.03 5.41
N VAL A 23 14.87 3.24 5.70
CA VAL A 23 14.89 2.27 6.81
C VAL A 23 15.97 1.22 6.57
N TRP A 24 16.12 0.75 5.34
CA TRP A 24 17.11 -0.26 4.97
C TRP A 24 18.52 0.27 5.18
N LEU A 25 18.85 1.42 4.59
CA LEU A 25 20.17 2.05 4.72
C LEU A 25 20.52 2.39 6.17
N GLY A 26 19.55 2.82 6.97
CA GLY A 26 19.78 3.19 8.37
C GLY A 26 19.94 2.02 9.33
N LEU A 27 19.22 0.91 9.09
CA LEU A 27 19.10 -0.16 10.09
C LEU A 27 19.53 -1.54 9.60
N VAL A 28 19.44 -1.83 8.31
CA VAL A 28 19.55 -3.19 7.75
C VAL A 28 20.84 -3.37 6.95
N GLU A 29 21.24 -2.37 6.18
CA GLU A 29 22.43 -2.38 5.32
C GLU A 29 23.68 -2.85 6.06
N GLN A 30 23.86 -2.42 7.32
CA GLN A 30 25.00 -2.77 8.15
C GLN A 30 25.12 -4.27 8.48
N ARG A 31 24.09 -5.07 8.17
CA ARG A 31 24.08 -6.53 8.38
C ARG A 31 24.47 -7.31 7.13
N PHE A 32 24.66 -6.65 6.00
CA PHE A 32 25.07 -7.30 4.76
C PHE A 32 26.56 -7.06 4.52
N ASP A 33 27.30 -8.15 4.32
CA ASP A 33 28.72 -8.09 3.95
C ASP A 33 28.91 -7.78 2.45
N ASP A 34 27.88 -8.06 1.64
CA ASP A 34 27.86 -7.80 0.20
C ASP A 34 26.79 -6.75 -0.18
N PRO A 35 27.20 -5.60 -0.74
CA PRO A 35 26.28 -4.56 -1.18
C PRO A 35 25.30 -5.01 -2.26
N GLU A 36 25.70 -5.91 -3.17
CA GLU A 36 24.81 -6.35 -4.26
C GLU A 36 23.63 -7.15 -3.72
N THR A 37 23.92 -8.09 -2.82
CA THR A 37 22.90 -8.85 -2.09
C THR A 37 22.00 -7.94 -1.25
N SER A 38 22.55 -6.92 -0.58
CA SER A 38 21.74 -5.98 0.20
C SER A 38 20.74 -5.21 -0.67
N VAL A 39 21.19 -4.69 -1.81
CA VAL A 39 20.33 -3.95 -2.74
C VAL A 39 19.24 -4.85 -3.33
N ALA A 40 19.57 -6.09 -3.69
CA ALA A 40 18.59 -7.06 -4.17
C ALA A 40 17.51 -7.36 -3.11
N ALA A 41 17.93 -7.58 -1.86
CA ALA A 41 17.03 -7.81 -0.74
C ALA A 41 16.16 -6.59 -0.41
N MET A 42 16.74 -5.39 -0.45
CA MET A 42 16.03 -4.11 -0.26
C MET A 42 14.93 -3.94 -1.31
N ASN A 43 15.26 -4.17 -2.59
CA ASN A 43 14.29 -4.04 -3.69
C ASN A 43 13.14 -5.05 -3.54
N ALA A 44 13.45 -6.29 -3.16
CA ALA A 44 12.44 -7.30 -2.88
C ALA A 44 11.53 -6.87 -1.72
N ALA A 45 12.10 -6.37 -0.63
CA ALA A 45 11.34 -5.88 0.52
C ALA A 45 10.46 -4.67 0.16
N ALA A 46 10.98 -3.74 -0.63
CA ALA A 46 10.24 -2.56 -1.09
C ALA A 46 9.06 -2.96 -1.99
N ALA A 47 9.27 -3.91 -2.91
CA ALA A 47 8.21 -4.45 -3.75
C ALA A 47 7.12 -5.12 -2.92
N LEU A 48 7.49 -5.98 -1.96
CA LEU A 48 6.55 -6.65 -1.07
C LEU A 48 5.76 -5.65 -0.21
N ALA A 49 6.40 -4.62 0.32
CA ALA A 49 5.75 -3.58 1.11
C ALA A 49 4.73 -2.78 0.26
N ALA A 50 5.10 -2.43 -0.97
CA ALA A 50 4.20 -1.74 -1.89
C ALA A 50 2.98 -2.61 -2.25
N ILE A 51 3.18 -3.90 -2.54
CA ILE A 51 2.10 -4.87 -2.81
C ILE A 51 1.18 -5.00 -1.59
N ALA A 52 1.75 -5.19 -0.38
CA ALA A 52 0.99 -5.32 0.85
C ALA A 52 0.14 -4.08 1.14
N PHE A 53 0.69 -2.88 0.90
CA PHE A 53 -0.06 -1.64 1.03
C PHE A 53 -1.20 -1.54 0.01
N PHE A 54 -0.94 -1.89 -1.26
CA PHE A 54 -1.97 -1.88 -2.29
C PHE A 54 -3.13 -2.83 -1.94
N ILE A 55 -2.81 -4.05 -1.50
CA ILE A 55 -3.81 -5.02 -1.04
C ILE A 55 -4.60 -4.45 0.14
N ARG A 56 -3.93 -3.89 1.15
CA ARG A 56 -4.61 -3.32 2.33
C ARG A 56 -5.50 -2.12 1.98
N ALA A 57 -5.04 -1.26 1.08
CA ALA A 57 -5.82 -0.12 0.58
C ALA A 57 -7.05 -0.61 -0.19
N PHE A 58 -6.88 -1.62 -1.05
CA PHE A 58 -7.96 -2.23 -1.81
C PHE A 58 -9.01 -2.89 -0.91
N LEU A 59 -8.56 -3.62 0.12
CA LEU A 59 -9.45 -4.24 1.11
C LEU A 59 -10.22 -3.20 1.93
N ARG A 60 -9.56 -2.10 2.34
CA ARG A 60 -10.25 -0.99 3.03
C ARG A 60 -11.30 -0.33 2.14
N ALA A 61 -10.96 -0.05 0.89
CA ALA A 61 -11.91 0.53 -0.06
C ALA A 61 -13.13 -0.37 -0.30
N ARG A 62 -12.95 -1.70 -0.37
CA ARG A 62 -14.08 -2.65 -0.43
C ARG A 62 -14.90 -2.66 0.86
N ALA A 63 -14.25 -2.61 2.02
CA ALA A 63 -14.96 -2.58 3.30
C ALA A 63 -15.77 -1.29 3.49
N GLU A 64 -15.25 -0.15 3.06
CA GLU A 64 -15.97 1.13 3.08
C GLU A 64 -17.17 1.13 2.14
N ARG A 65 -17.03 0.56 0.93
CA ARG A 65 -18.17 0.37 0.01
C ARG A 65 -19.24 -0.54 0.60
N ALA A 66 -18.85 -1.65 1.22
CA ALA A 66 -19.79 -2.57 1.85
C ALA A 66 -20.56 -1.89 3.01
N LYS A 67 -19.90 -1.00 3.78
CA LYS A 67 -20.57 -0.19 4.81
C LYS A 67 -21.53 0.83 4.22
N ALA A 68 -21.10 1.57 3.19
CA ALA A 68 -21.95 2.55 2.51
C ALA A 68 -23.19 1.89 1.88
N GLU A 69 -23.04 0.71 1.26
CA GLU A 69 -24.16 -0.06 0.72
C GLU A 69 -25.10 -0.55 1.82
N ALA A 70 -24.58 -0.94 2.99
CA ALA A 70 -25.40 -1.32 4.14
C ALA A 70 -26.18 -0.13 4.73
N GLU A 71 -25.57 1.05 4.81
CA GLU A 71 -26.23 2.29 5.27
C GLU A 71 -27.32 2.73 4.29
N VAL A 72 -27.05 2.71 2.98
CA VAL A 72 -28.06 3.02 1.95
C VAL A 72 -29.23 2.03 2.00
N ARG A 73 -28.95 0.74 2.20
CA ARG A 73 -29.99 -0.27 2.32
C ARG A 73 -30.85 -0.08 3.57
N ALA A 74 -30.22 0.24 4.71
CA ALA A 74 -30.94 0.54 5.95
C ALA A 74 -31.82 1.80 5.82
N LEU A 75 -31.37 2.81 5.06
CA LEU A 75 -32.20 3.99 4.74
C LEU A 75 -33.37 3.63 3.82
N MET A 76 -33.18 2.81 2.79
CA MET A 76 -34.27 2.41 1.89
C MET A 76 -35.29 1.46 2.53
N GLU A 77 -34.88 0.62 3.49
CA GLU A 77 -35.79 -0.26 4.23
C GLU A 77 -36.56 0.47 5.36
N GLY A 78 -36.06 1.62 5.83
CA GLY A 78 -36.72 2.46 6.84
C GLY A 78 -37.69 3.52 6.30
N GLU A 79 -37.77 3.69 4.98
CA GLU A 79 -38.66 4.65 4.30
C GLU A 79 -39.98 4.01 3.80
N ILE A 80 -40.23 2.74 4.16
CA ILE A 80 -41.49 1.99 3.87
C ILE A 80 -42.36 1.91 5.13
#